data_AF-A0A939VTI2-F1
#
_entry.id   AF-A0A939VTI2-F1
#
_cell.length_a   1.000
_cell.length_b   1.000
_cell.length_c   1.000
_cell.angle_alpha   90.00
_cell.angle_beta   90.00
_cell.angle_gamma   90.00
#
_symmetry.space_group_name_H-M   'P 1'
#
loop_
_entity.id
_entity.type
_entity.pdbx_description
1 polymer ?
#
loop_
_entity_poly.entity_id
_entity_poly.type
_entity_poly.pdbx_seq_one_letter_code
_entity_poly.pdbx_strand_id
1 'polypeptide(L)'
;MNCGWHIQRIFSIPVGNELEFDDDDKVFLIYAPLAGQSLLMTKQESEKFRKDLLSNSCNDELAALTRGKLPSQRLGYHASYHDFTVLYIILNQRCNFSCTYCYSANGRSNQELTFDQLKTMVDFFFSE
;
A
#
# COMPACT_ATOMS: atom_id res chain seq x y z
N MET A 1 1.32 -28.41 4.69
CA MET A 1 1.04 -27.02 5.11
C MET A 1 0.83 -26.21 3.84
N ASN A 2 -0.43 -25.86 3.52
CA ASN A 2 -0.73 -25.02 2.37
C ASN A 2 -0.36 -23.58 2.74
N CYS A 3 0.72 -23.06 2.16
CA CYS A 3 1.01 -21.64 2.23
C CYS A 3 -0.02 -20.95 1.34
N GLY A 4 -1.06 -20.39 1.95
CA GLY A 4 -2.19 -19.72 1.28
C GLY A 4 -1.77 -18.40 0.64
N TRP A 5 -0.75 -18.43 -0.21
CA TRP A 5 -0.29 -17.28 -0.95
C TRP A 5 -1.35 -16.95 -2.00
N HIS A 6 -2.02 -15.81 -1.85
CA HIS A 6 -2.62 -15.15 -2.98
C HIS A 6 -1.48 -14.63 -3.87
N ILE A 7 -0.92 -15.51 -4.70
CA ILE A 7 0.14 -15.24 -5.72
C ILE A 7 -0.26 -14.13 -6.71
N GLN A 8 -1.52 -13.70 -6.67
CA GLN A 8 -2.07 -12.77 -7.62
C GLN A 8 -1.69 -11.34 -7.22
N ARG A 9 -0.86 -10.70 -8.06
CA ARG A 9 -0.39 -9.30 -8.03
C ARG A 9 1.01 -9.07 -7.45
N ILE A 10 1.96 -9.96 -7.74
CA ILE A 10 3.39 -9.60 -7.75
C ILE A 10 3.82 -9.44 -9.20
N PHE A 11 4.47 -8.32 -9.50
CA PHE A 11 4.91 -7.94 -10.84
C PHE A 11 6.44 -7.91 -10.87
N SER A 12 7.03 -8.47 -11.92
CA SER A 12 8.46 -8.33 -12.21
C SER A 12 8.59 -7.37 -13.38
N ILE A 13 9.26 -6.24 -13.17
CA ILE A 13 9.36 -5.15 -14.13
C ILE A 13 10.85 -4.96 -14.44
N PRO A 14 11.33 -5.13 -15.68
CA PRO A 14 12.71 -4.79 -16.03
C PRO A 14 12.91 -3.28 -15.85
N VAL A 15 14.02 -2.90 -15.24
CA VAL A 15 14.35 -1.50 -14.93
C VAL A 15 15.84 -1.20 -15.18
N GLY A 16 16.49 -2.03 -16.00
CA GLY A 16 17.93 -1.91 -16.26
C GLY A 16 18.27 -0.60 -16.97
N ASN A 17 17.47 -0.23 -17.97
CA ASN A 17 17.69 0.99 -18.75
C ASN A 17 17.54 2.25 -17.87
N GLU A 18 16.54 2.29 -16.99
CA GLU A 18 16.27 3.41 -16.09
C GLU A 18 17.37 3.61 -15.03
N LEU A 19 18.17 2.56 -14.78
CA LEU A 19 19.29 2.57 -13.84
C LEU A 19 20.65 2.65 -14.55
N GLU A 20 20.68 3.08 -15.81
CA GLU A 20 21.90 3.27 -16.61
C GLU A 20 22.70 1.98 -16.87
N PHE A 21 22.05 0.82 -16.87
CA PHE A 21 22.66 -0.43 -17.32
C PHE A 21 22.50 -0.63 -18.83
N ASP A 22 23.50 -1.23 -19.46
CA ASP A 22 23.50 -1.52 -20.91
C ASP A 22 22.46 -2.55 -21.37
N ASP A 23 21.84 -3.28 -20.43
CA ASP A 23 20.86 -4.33 -20.67
C ASP A 23 19.67 -4.15 -19.71
N ASP A 24 18.47 -4.01 -20.28
CA ASP A 24 17.22 -3.77 -19.55
C ASP A 24 16.87 -4.93 -18.61
N ASP A 25 17.22 -6.15 -19.02
CA ASP A 25 16.96 -7.37 -18.26
C ASP A 25 17.99 -7.60 -17.15
N LYS A 26 18.96 -6.70 -16.95
CA LYS A 26 20.01 -6.92 -15.94
C LYS A 26 19.44 -6.84 -14.51
N VAL A 27 18.47 -5.97 -14.30
CA VAL A 27 17.83 -5.69 -13.01
C VAL A 27 16.31 -5.61 -13.16
N PHE A 28 15.61 -6.22 -12.23
CA PHE A 28 14.16 -6.24 -12.14
C PHE A 28 13.68 -5.60 -10.84
N LEU A 29 12.64 -4.78 -10.93
CA LEU A 29 11.82 -4.35 -9.81
C LEU A 29 10.72 -5.38 -9.57
N ILE A 30 10.82 -6.09 -8.45
CA ILE A 30 9.76 -6.95 -7.94
C ILE A 30 8.80 -6.10 -7.13
N TYR A 31 7.60 -5.88 -7.67
CA TYR A 31 6.58 -5.00 -7.09
C TYR A 31 5.37 -5.79 -6.60
N ALA A 32 5.07 -5.68 -5.31
CA ALA A 32 3.93 -6.30 -4.65
C ALA A 32 3.00 -5.20 -4.09
N PRO A 33 2.14 -4.58 -4.92
CA PRO A 33 1.31 -3.42 -4.53
C PRO A 33 0.42 -3.69 -3.31
N LEU A 34 -0.16 -4.88 -3.20
CA LEU A 34 -1.04 -5.23 -2.08
C LEU A 34 -0.28 -5.39 -0.76
N ALA A 35 1.00 -5.76 -0.82
CA ALA A 35 1.90 -5.73 0.34
C ALA A 35 2.60 -4.36 0.47
N GLY A 36 2.44 -3.47 -0.52
CA GLY A 36 3.20 -2.24 -0.75
C GLY A 36 4.72 -2.44 -0.70
N GLN A 37 5.21 -3.62 -1.06
CA GLN A 37 6.64 -3.90 -1.07
C GLN A 37 7.20 -3.80 -2.48
N SER A 38 8.45 -3.36 -2.56
CA SER A 38 9.22 -3.28 -3.80
C SER A 38 10.67 -3.64 -3.51
N LEU A 39 11.28 -4.49 -4.34
CA LEU A 39 12.68 -4.88 -4.25
C LEU A 39 13.33 -4.85 -5.62
N LEU A 40 14.62 -4.54 -5.67
CA LEU A 40 15.44 -4.73 -6.85
C LEU A 40 16.13 -6.09 -6.77
N MET A 41 16.10 -6.83 -7.86
CA MET A 41 16.73 -8.15 -8.00
C MET A 41 17.45 -8.25 -9.33
N THR A 42 18.53 -9.00 -9.38
CA THR A 42 19.17 -9.37 -10.65
C THR A 42 18.28 -10.33 -11.45
N LYS A 43 18.55 -10.50 -12.74
CA LYS A 43 17.87 -11.49 -13.61
C LYS A 43 17.82 -12.89 -12.99
N GLN A 44 18.93 -13.32 -12.41
CA GLN A 44 19.08 -14.67 -11.84
C GLN A 44 18.24 -14.84 -10.57
N GLU A 45 18.24 -13.84 -9.70
CA GLU A 45 17.41 -13.80 -8.48
C GLU A 45 15.93 -13.72 -8.81
N SER A 46 15.54 -12.88 -9.79
CA SER A 46 14.16 -12.74 -10.27
C SER A 46 13.61 -14.06 -10.84
N GLU A 47 14.39 -14.78 -11.64
CA GLU A 47 13.99 -16.07 -12.18
C GLU A 47 13.88 -17.16 -11.11
N LYS A 48 14.79 -17.17 -10.12
CA LYS A 48 14.69 -18.06 -8.96
C LYS A 48 13.44 -17.75 -8.14
N PHE A 49 13.21 -16.48 -7.84
CA PHE A 49 12.05 -16.00 -7.09
C PHE A 49 10.73 -16.38 -7.78
N ARG A 50 10.66 -16.24 -9.12
CA ARG A 50 9.52 -16.66 -9.93
C ARG A 50 9.26 -18.16 -9.86
N LYS A 51 10.31 -18.99 -9.87
CA LYS A 51 10.21 -20.44 -9.68
C LYS A 51 9.73 -20.81 -8.28
N ASP A 52 10.24 -20.13 -7.26
CA ASP A 52 9.88 -20.36 -5.86
C ASP A 52 8.41 -19.99 -5.59
N LEU A 53 7.92 -18.91 -6.21
CA LEU A 53 6.50 -18.51 -6.25
C LEU A 53 5.60 -19.58 -6.89
N LEU A 54 5.98 -20.08 -8.07
CA LEU A 54 5.18 -21.05 -8.83
C LEU A 54 5.17 -22.45 -8.18
N SER A 55 6.27 -22.83 -7.54
CA SER A 55 6.41 -24.11 -6.84
C SER A 55 5.71 -24.14 -5.47
N ASN A 56 5.12 -23.01 -5.05
CA ASN A 56 4.50 -22.84 -3.73
C ASN A 56 5.48 -23.18 -2.58
N SER A 57 6.78 -23.02 -2.83
CA SER A 57 7.81 -23.27 -1.83
C SER A 57 7.75 -22.17 -0.77
N CYS A 58 7.69 -22.56 0.50
CA CYS A 58 7.57 -21.63 1.61
C CYS A 58 8.98 -21.17 2.02
N ASN A 59 9.59 -20.29 1.24
CA ASN A 59 10.84 -19.61 1.59
C ASN A 59 10.53 -18.36 2.44
N ASP A 60 11.28 -18.13 3.52
CA ASP A 60 11.11 -17.00 4.43
C ASP A 60 11.26 -15.63 3.74
N GLU A 61 12.09 -15.53 2.70
CA GLU A 61 12.23 -14.31 1.88
C GLU A 61 10.97 -14.02 1.07
N LEU A 62 10.41 -15.06 0.43
CA LEU A 62 9.14 -14.97 -0.29
C LEU A 62 8.03 -14.50 0.64
N ALA A 63 8.08 -15.04 1.84
CA ALA A 63 7.13 -14.82 2.89
C ALA A 63 7.27 -13.43 3.53
N ALA A 64 8.45 -12.81 3.52
CA ALA A 64 8.63 -11.41 3.93
C ALA A 64 7.96 -10.45 2.93
N LEU A 65 8.08 -10.74 1.64
CA LEU A 65 7.51 -9.99 0.53
C LEU A 65 5.99 -10.07 0.42
N THR A 66 5.45 -11.26 0.68
CA THR A 66 4.02 -11.54 0.56
C THR A 66 3.25 -11.34 1.85
N ARG A 67 3.86 -11.53 3.03
CA ARG A 67 3.19 -11.29 4.33
C ARG A 67 3.17 -9.81 4.73
N GLY A 68 3.81 -8.93 3.97
CA GLY A 68 3.80 -7.50 4.28
C GLY A 68 4.36 -7.20 5.68
N LYS A 69 5.40 -7.92 6.13
CA LYS A 69 6.19 -7.45 7.28
C LYS A 69 6.92 -6.21 6.80
N LEU A 70 6.27 -5.07 7.00
CA LEU A 70 6.74 -3.75 6.61
C LEU A 70 8.15 -3.57 7.20
N PRO A 71 9.16 -3.21 6.39
CA PRO A 71 10.29 -2.48 6.92
C PRO A 71 9.69 -1.28 7.65
N SER A 72 10.00 -1.12 8.92
CA SER A 72 9.51 -0.06 9.82
C SER A 72 9.92 1.36 9.40
N GLN A 73 10.26 1.56 8.13
CA GLN A 73 10.89 2.74 7.55
C GLN A 73 10.11 3.27 6.33
N ARG A 74 8.78 3.11 6.28
CA ARG A 74 8.02 4.03 5.42
C ARG A 74 7.87 5.35 6.16
N LEU A 75 8.21 6.45 5.51
CA LEU A 75 7.68 7.77 5.86
C LEU A 75 6.15 7.67 5.92
N GLY A 76 5.57 7.90 7.10
CA GLY A 76 4.12 7.79 7.34
C GLY A 76 3.61 6.40 7.74
N TYR A 77 4.47 5.44 8.11
CA TYR A 77 4.00 4.24 8.80
C TYR A 77 3.64 4.59 10.24
N HIS A 78 2.34 4.68 10.49
CA HIS A 78 1.75 4.79 11.82
C HIS A 78 1.42 3.36 12.28
N ALA A 79 2.19 2.86 13.26
CA ALA A 79 1.99 1.54 13.83
C ALA A 79 0.75 1.49 14.75
N SER A 80 0.35 2.66 15.26
CA SER A 80 -0.80 2.84 16.12
C SER A 80 -1.59 4.10 15.75
N TYR A 81 -2.86 4.16 16.16
CA TYR A 81 -3.68 5.37 16.02
C TYR A 81 -3.11 6.55 16.83
N HIS A 82 -2.30 6.27 17.86
CA HIS A 82 -1.59 7.29 18.63
C HIS A 82 -0.51 8.03 17.84
N ASP A 83 -0.07 7.48 16.70
CA ASP A 83 0.97 8.12 15.90
C ASP A 83 0.40 9.26 15.01
N PHE A 84 -0.93 9.44 14.97
CA PHE A 84 -1.59 10.51 14.22
C PHE A 84 -1.70 11.78 15.07
N THR A 85 -1.11 12.87 14.60
CA THR A 85 -1.15 14.18 15.28
C THR A 85 -2.16 15.16 14.66
N VAL A 86 -2.75 14.81 13.52
CA VAL A 86 -3.67 15.67 12.76
C VAL A 86 -4.92 14.88 12.38
N LEU A 87 -6.08 15.46 12.66
CA LEU A 87 -7.39 14.93 12.32
C LEU A 87 -8.14 15.89 11.39
N TYR A 88 -8.49 15.43 10.20
CA TYR A 88 -9.35 16.16 9.26
C TYR A 88 -10.78 15.63 9.34
N ILE A 89 -11.75 16.51 9.58
CA ILE A 89 -13.17 16.14 9.70
C ILE A 89 -13.96 16.70 8.53
N ILE A 90 -14.59 15.81 7.76
CA ILE A 90 -15.55 16.18 6.71
C ILE A 90 -16.95 16.02 7.31
N LEU A 91 -17.59 17.15 7.63
CA LEU A 91 -18.89 17.17 8.32
C LEU A 91 -20.03 16.57 7.47
N ASN A 92 -19.98 16.78 6.16
CA ASN A 92 -20.92 16.19 5.21
C ASN A 92 -20.27 16.02 3.83
N GLN A 93 -20.91 15.21 2.99
CA GLN A 93 -20.46 14.95 1.61
C GLN A 93 -21.19 15.81 0.56
N ARG A 94 -21.90 16.85 0.99
CA ARG A 94 -22.67 17.74 0.10
C ARG A 94 -21.77 18.88 -0.37
N CYS A 95 -21.80 19.17 -1.67
CA CYS A 95 -21.11 20.32 -2.25
C CYS A 95 -21.92 20.82 -3.45
N ASN A 96 -22.17 22.14 -3.51
CA ASN A 96 -22.91 22.79 -4.59
C ASN A 96 -22.01 23.30 -5.74
N PHE A 97 -20.73 22.93 -5.74
CA PHE A 97 -19.77 23.30 -6.78
C PHE A 97 -19.41 22.08 -7.65
N SER A 98 -19.16 22.34 -8.93
CA SER A 98 -18.83 21.32 -9.94
C SER A 98 -17.36 21.39 -10.39
N CYS A 99 -16.44 21.64 -9.46
CA CYS A 99 -15.02 21.85 -9.79
C CYS A 99 -14.41 20.62 -10.48
N THR A 100 -13.80 20.81 -11.65
CA THR A 100 -13.24 19.71 -12.49
C THR A 100 -12.11 18.92 -11.82
N TYR A 101 -11.43 19.53 -10.86
CA TYR A 101 -10.30 18.92 -10.13
C TYR A 101 -10.71 18.36 -8.76
N CYS A 102 -11.98 18.49 -8.35
CA CYS A 102 -12.43 18.06 -7.03
C CYS A 102 -13.04 16.66 -7.09
N TYR A 103 -12.48 15.73 -6.32
CA TYR A 103 -13.03 14.38 -6.16
C TYR A 103 -14.45 14.36 -5.54
N SER A 104 -14.87 15.45 -4.89
CA SER A 104 -16.20 15.63 -4.30
C SER A 104 -17.08 16.62 -5.06
N ALA A 105 -16.78 16.88 -6.35
CA ALA A 105 -17.60 17.74 -7.19
C ALA A 105 -19.06 17.27 -7.25
N ASN A 106 -20.00 18.21 -7.20
CA ASN A 106 -21.45 17.98 -7.12
C ASN A 106 -21.92 17.17 -5.89
N GLY A 107 -21.06 17.01 -4.88
CA GLY A 107 -21.34 16.17 -3.73
C GLY A 107 -21.29 14.67 -4.05
N ARG A 108 -20.95 13.87 -3.04
CA ARG A 108 -20.79 12.40 -3.18
C ARG A 108 -21.94 11.63 -2.56
N SER A 109 -22.57 12.20 -1.54
CA SER A 109 -23.76 11.66 -0.89
C SER A 109 -24.45 12.74 -0.06
N ASN A 110 -25.64 12.42 0.45
CA ASN A 110 -26.37 13.26 1.40
C ASN A 110 -26.06 12.94 2.87
N GLN A 111 -24.99 12.17 3.14
CA GLN A 111 -24.59 11.80 4.49
C GLN A 111 -23.98 12.99 5.22
N GLU A 112 -24.39 13.15 6.47
CA GLU A 112 -23.94 14.21 7.37
C GLU A 112 -23.65 13.59 8.73
N LEU A 113 -22.59 14.07 9.38
CA LEU A 113 -22.27 13.71 10.75
C LEU A 113 -23.22 14.44 11.69
N THR A 114 -23.77 13.69 12.65
CA THR A 114 -24.49 14.28 13.78
C THR A 114 -23.50 14.87 14.79
N PHE A 115 -23.99 15.78 15.63
CA PHE A 115 -23.18 16.36 16.70
C PHE A 115 -22.68 15.29 17.69
N ASP A 116 -23.50 14.30 18.03
CA ASP A 116 -23.11 13.23 18.97
C ASP A 116 -21.99 12.36 18.41
N GLN A 117 -22.02 12.07 17.10
CA GLN A 117 -20.93 11.37 16.40
C GLN A 117 -19.65 12.20 16.41
N LEU A 118 -19.76 13.51 16.14
CA LEU A 118 -18.62 14.42 16.17
C LEU A 118 -18.00 14.48 17.57
N LYS A 119 -18.83 14.66 18.60
CA LYS A 119 -18.41 14.71 20.00
C LYS A 119 -17.71 13.42 20.41
N THR A 120 -18.31 12.27 20.13
CA THR A 120 -17.73 10.97 20.46
C THR A 120 -16.34 10.79 19.81
N MET A 121 -16.20 11.20 18.56
CA MET A 121 -14.92 11.07 17.83
C MET A 121 -13.85 12.03 18.36
N VAL A 122 -14.24 13.28 18.67
CA VAL A 122 -13.35 14.27 19.29
C VAL A 122 -12.92 13.81 20.68
N ASP A 123 -13.84 13.33 21.52
CA ASP A 123 -13.53 12.79 22.84
C ASP A 123 -12.53 11.63 22.73
N PHE A 124 -12.73 10.70 21.79
CA PHE A 124 -11.80 9.59 21.54
C PHE A 124 -10.41 10.08 21.09
N PHE A 125 -10.34 11.08 20.22
CA PHE A 125 -9.07 11.60 19.72
C PHE A 125 -8.24 12.31 20.80
N PHE A 126 -8.91 12.88 21.82
CA PHE A 126 -8.26 13.58 22.94
C PHE A 126 -8.22 12.76 24.24
N SER A 127 -8.88 11.61 24.32
CA SER A 127 -8.76 10.71 25.45
C SER A 127 -7.47 9.92 25.32
N GLU A 128 -6.52 10.14 26.22
CA GLU A 128 -5.31 9.33 26.36
C GLU A 128 -5.62 7.84 26.57
#